data_AF-A0AA97I4B6-F1
#
_entry.id   AF-A0AA97I4B6-F1
#
_cell.length_a   1.000
_cell.length_b   1.000
_cell.length_c   1.000
_cell.angle_alpha   90.00
_cell.angle_beta   90.00
_cell.angle_gamma   90.00
#
_symmetry.space_group_name_H-M   'P 1'
#
loop_
_entity.id
_entity.type
_entity.pdbx_description
1 polymer ?
#
loop_
_entity_poly.entity_id
_entity_poly.type
_entity_poly.pdbx_seq_one_letter_code
_entity_poly.pdbx_strand_id
1 'polypeptide(L)'
;MNPFKTGKEFEKDRIRSTTPPEIKDVILKHVNYFDQPVTVTSTLMALNRHGLNPTRALIKKRLDELAESGYVKVRKNGNISEYTPLQKKHDHK
;
A
#
# COMPACT_ATOMS: atom_id res chain seq x y z
N MET A 1 -0.68 -30.49 -37.65
CA MET A 1 -0.67 -30.52 -36.17
C MET A 1 -0.74 -29.08 -35.69
N ASN A 2 -1.83 -28.68 -35.04
CA ASN A 2 -1.98 -27.33 -34.51
C ASN A 2 -1.46 -27.26 -33.06
N PRO A 3 -0.85 -26.13 -32.67
CA PRO A 3 -0.24 -25.96 -31.36
C PRO A 3 -1.30 -25.80 -30.28
N PHE A 4 -1.02 -26.33 -29.09
CA PHE A 4 -1.83 -26.22 -27.90
C PHE A 4 -2.12 -24.74 -27.54
N LYS A 5 -3.34 -24.28 -27.84
CA LYS A 5 -4.11 -23.43 -26.94
C LYS A 5 -4.55 -24.36 -25.79
N THR A 6 -4.57 -23.98 -24.52
CA THR A 6 -5.50 -22.98 -24.00
C THR A 6 -5.01 -22.58 -22.60
N GLY A 7 -4.52 -21.35 -22.47
CA GLY A 7 -4.57 -20.65 -21.19
C GLY A 7 -5.94 -20.02 -21.07
N LYS A 8 -6.78 -20.52 -20.16
CA LYS A 8 -7.95 -19.87 -19.56
C LYS A 8 -8.81 -20.95 -18.93
N GLU A 9 -8.65 -21.16 -17.63
CA GLU A 9 -9.67 -21.80 -16.80
C GLU A 9 -9.30 -21.60 -15.32
N PHE A 10 -9.37 -20.35 -14.86
CA PHE A 10 -9.69 -20.04 -13.48
C PHE A 10 -10.71 -18.90 -13.51
N GLU A 11 -11.96 -19.32 -13.61
CA GLU A 11 -13.18 -18.54 -13.38
C GLU A 11 -13.08 -17.84 -12.01
N LYS A 12 -13.21 -16.51 -11.97
CA LYS A 12 -14.49 -15.82 -11.82
C LYS A 12 -15.29 -16.29 -10.60
N ASP A 13 -14.83 -15.91 -9.42
CA ASP A 13 -15.74 -15.63 -8.32
C ASP A 13 -15.35 -14.32 -7.62
N ARG A 14 -16.27 -13.35 -7.72
CA ARG A 14 -16.57 -12.29 -6.74
C ARG A 14 -15.69 -11.02 -6.71
N ILE A 15 -16.04 -10.13 -7.66
CA ILE A 15 -16.27 -8.68 -7.50
C ILE A 15 -15.32 -7.92 -6.54
N ARG A 16 -14.43 -7.09 -7.11
CA ARG A 16 -14.15 -5.71 -6.63
C ARG A 16 -13.28 -4.95 -7.63
N SER A 17 -13.93 -4.04 -8.38
CA SER A 17 -13.40 -2.89 -9.12
C SER A 17 -12.40 -3.12 -10.27
N THR A 18 -12.81 -2.69 -11.45
CA THR A 18 -12.19 -2.84 -12.78
C THR A 18 -11.02 -1.86 -13.05
N THR A 19 -10.28 -1.48 -12.02
CA THR A 19 -9.12 -0.60 -12.16
C THR A 19 -8.00 -1.13 -11.27
N PRO A 20 -6.76 -1.31 -11.78
CA PRO A 20 -5.63 -1.65 -10.93
C PRO A 20 -5.55 -0.62 -9.80
N PRO A 21 -5.44 -1.05 -8.53
CA PRO A 21 -5.34 -0.09 -7.45
C PRO A 21 -4.08 0.76 -7.66
N GLU A 22 -4.20 2.08 -7.53
CA GLU A 22 -3.01 2.93 -7.62
C GLU A 22 -2.11 2.67 -6.41
N ILE A 23 -0.79 2.74 -6.60
CA ILE A 23 0.20 2.57 -5.52
C ILE A 23 -0.14 3.50 -4.35
N LYS A 24 -0.58 4.72 -4.63
CA LYS A 24 -0.98 5.71 -3.62
C LYS A 24 -2.15 5.21 -2.77
N ASP A 25 -3.18 4.64 -3.38
CA ASP A 25 -4.38 4.16 -2.68
C ASP A 25 -4.06 2.99 -1.77
N VAL A 26 -3.24 2.06 -2.24
CA VAL A 26 -2.81 0.92 -1.43
C VAL A 26 -1.96 1.39 -0.25
N ILE A 27 -1.05 2.35 -0.46
CA ILE A 27 -0.24 2.94 0.62
C ILE A 27 -1.14 3.62 1.65
N LEU A 28 -2.07 4.48 1.21
CA LEU A 28 -3.00 5.17 2.11
C LEU A 28 -3.86 4.19 2.91
N LYS A 29 -4.42 3.17 2.25
CA LYS A 29 -5.20 2.13 2.91
C LYS A 29 -4.34 1.34 3.89
N HIS A 30 -3.10 1.01 3.53
CA HIS A 30 -2.17 0.31 4.43
C HIS A 30 -1.87 1.15 5.67
N VAL A 31 -1.52 2.43 5.49
CA VAL A 31 -1.25 3.35 6.60
C VAL A 31 -2.45 3.51 7.53
N ASN A 32 -3.68 3.60 6.99
CA ASN A 32 -4.90 3.81 7.77
C ASN A 32 -5.44 2.56 8.46
N TYR A 33 -5.19 1.38 7.88
CA TYR A 33 -5.77 0.13 8.38
C TYR A 33 -5.06 -0.38 9.64
N PHE A 34 -3.79 -0.01 9.83
CA PHE A 34 -3.01 -0.43 10.98
C PHE A 34 -2.95 0.68 12.02
N ASP A 35 -3.40 0.38 13.25
CA ASP A 35 -3.06 1.16 14.46
C ASP A 35 -1.58 1.00 14.85
N GLN A 36 -0.80 0.30 14.03
CA GLN A 36 0.63 0.08 14.20
C GLN A 36 1.43 0.88 13.18
N PRO A 37 2.64 1.33 13.52
CA PRO A 37 3.52 1.99 12.56
C PRO A 37 3.81 1.08 11.36
N VAL A 38 3.68 1.63 10.15
CA VAL A 38 4.05 0.92 8.92
C VAL A 38 5.49 1.25 8.53
N THR A 39 6.13 0.36 7.80
CA THR A 39 7.50 0.55 7.28
C THR A 39 7.50 0.48 5.77
N VAL A 40 8.60 0.89 5.14
CA VAL A 40 8.81 0.70 3.69
C VAL A 40 8.65 -0.78 3.32
N THR A 41 9.17 -1.69 4.14
CA THR A 41 9.10 -3.14 3.90
C THR A 41 7.67 -3.67 4.03
N SER A 42 6.93 -3.31 5.09
CA SER A 42 5.54 -3.77 5.25
C SER A 42 4.65 -3.25 4.12
N THR A 43 4.88 -2.00 3.71
CA THR A 43 4.17 -1.35 2.61
C THR A 43 4.48 -2.01 1.27
N LEU A 44 5.74 -2.40 1.03
CA LEU A 44 6.14 -3.20 -0.13
C LEU A 44 5.40 -4.54 -0.17
N MET A 45 5.35 -5.25 0.96
CA MET A 45 4.62 -6.52 1.05
C MET A 45 3.13 -6.32 0.75
N ALA A 46 2.51 -5.23 1.22
CA ALA A 46 1.13 -4.90 0.90
C ALA A 46 0.93 -4.65 -0.60
N LEU A 47 1.79 -3.85 -1.22
CA LEU A 47 1.75 -3.54 -2.66
C LEU A 47 1.95 -4.78 -3.54
N ASN A 48 2.83 -5.70 -3.13
CA ASN A 48 3.07 -6.95 -3.84
C ASN A 48 1.86 -7.89 -3.79
N ARG A 49 1.09 -7.91 -2.69
CA ARG A 49 -0.18 -8.65 -2.61
C ARG A 49 -1.24 -8.13 -3.60
N HIS A 50 -1.10 -6.88 -4.03
CA HIS A 50 -1.92 -6.24 -5.05
C HIS A 50 -1.29 -6.30 -6.46
N GLY A 51 -0.14 -6.95 -6.63
CA GLY A 51 0.55 -7.10 -7.93
C GLY A 51 1.29 -5.86 -8.44
N LEU A 52 1.48 -4.83 -7.62
CA LEU A 52 2.00 -3.52 -8.07
C LEU A 52 3.54 -3.41 -8.08
N ASN A 53 4.25 -4.35 -7.46
CA ASN A 53 5.73 -4.49 -7.43
C ASN A 53 6.58 -3.20 -7.57
N PRO A 54 6.37 -2.16 -6.74
CA PRO A 54 7.13 -0.92 -6.87
C PRO A 54 8.51 -1.01 -6.21
N THR A 55 9.40 -0.07 -6.55
CA THR A 55 10.71 0.03 -5.90
C THR A 55 10.57 0.55 -4.46
N ARG A 56 11.48 0.12 -3.57
CA ARG A 56 11.55 0.64 -2.19
C ARG A 56 11.72 2.16 -2.13
N ALA A 57 12.47 2.73 -3.08
CA ALA A 57 12.67 4.17 -3.19
C ALA A 57 11.36 4.91 -3.47
N LEU A 58 10.53 4.39 -4.38
CA LEU A 58 9.21 4.96 -4.67
C LEU A 58 8.30 4.93 -3.44
N ILE A 59 8.26 3.79 -2.73
CA ILE A 59 7.47 3.65 -1.51
C ILE A 59 7.92 4.65 -0.46
N LYS A 60 9.23 4.74 -0.21
CA LYS A 60 9.81 5.69 0.75
C LYS A 60 9.42 7.12 0.38
N LYS A 61 9.58 7.50 -0.89
CA LYS A 61 9.18 8.83 -1.38
C LYS A 61 7.70 9.12 -1.07
N ARG A 62 6.79 8.17 -1.34
CA ARG A 62 5.35 8.35 -1.06
C ARG A 62 5.04 8.46 0.42
N LEU A 63 5.71 7.67 1.27
CA LEU A 63 5.53 7.76 2.72
C LEU A 63 6.10 9.07 3.29
N ASP A 64 7.21 9.56 2.74
CA ASP A 64 7.78 10.86 3.09
C ASP A 64 6.85 12.02 2.66
N GLU A 65 6.26 11.97 1.46
CA GLU A 65 5.23 12.94 1.01
C GLU A 65 4.02 12.97 1.97
N LEU A 66 3.61 11.81 2.49
CA LEU A 66 2.56 11.73 3.51
C LEU A 66 3.00 12.32 4.85
N ALA A 67 4.28 12.22 5.20
CA ALA A 67 4.81 12.81 6.42
C ALA A 67 4.89 14.35 6.30
N GLU A 68 5.37 14.84 5.16
CA GLU A 68 5.44 16.27 4.83
C GLU A 68 4.07 16.94 4.82
N SER A 69 3.04 16.24 4.32
CA SER A 69 1.65 16.73 4.35
C SER A 69 0.97 16.63 5.72
N GLY A 70 1.68 16.12 6.75
CA GLY A 70 1.13 15.95 8.10
C GLY A 70 0.09 14.84 8.20
N TYR A 71 0.05 13.90 7.24
CA TYR A 71 -0.84 12.74 7.27
C TYR A 71 -0.31 11.63 8.19
N VAL A 72 1.02 11.45 8.19
CA VAL A 72 1.71 10.50 9.08
C VAL A 72 2.79 11.20 9.89
N LYS A 73 3.11 10.63 11.04
CA LYS A 73 4.32 10.94 11.78
C LYS A 73 5.39 9.93 11.44
N VAL A 74 6.58 10.41 11.09
CA VAL A 74 7.75 9.56 10.93
C VAL A 74 8.51 9.44 12.26
N ARG A 75 8.88 8.22 12.63
CA ARG A 75 9.79 7.92 13.75
C ARG A 75 10.93 7.06 13.22
N LYS A 76 12.16 7.36 13.65
CA LYS A 76 13.29 6.47 13.42
C LYS A 76 13.40 5.46 14.56
N ASN A 77 13.46 4.18 14.22
CA ASN A 77 13.71 3.09 15.14
C ASN A 77 14.96 2.32 14.65
N GLY A 78 16.12 2.73 15.15
CA GLY A 78 17.41 2.31 14.58
C GLY A 78 17.54 2.74 13.11
N ASN A 79 17.77 1.76 12.23
CA ASN A 79 17.90 1.97 10.78
C ASN A 79 16.55 1.93 10.03
N ILE A 80 15.44 1.75 10.73
CA ILE A 80 14.10 1.61 10.14
C ILE A 80 13.33 2.92 10.34
N SER A 81 12.66 3.37 9.27
CA SER A 81 11.69 4.46 9.34
C SER A 81 10.29 3.87 9.49
N GLU A 82 9.63 4.27 10.57
CA GLU A 82 8.28 3.88 10.94
C GLU A 82 7.34 5.07 10.69
N TYR A 83 6.21 4.83 10.05
CA TYR A 83 5.22 5.83 9.68
C TYR A 83 3.89 5.49 10.36
N THR A 84 3.41 6.37 11.24
CA THR A 84 2.15 6.17 11.97
C THR A 84 1.13 7.20 11.50
N PRO A 85 -0.12 6.82 11.17
CA PRO A 85 -1.15 7.80 10.85
C PRO A 85 -1.33 8.77 12.01
N LEU A 86 -1.32 10.07 11.72
CA LEU A 86 -1.78 11.07 12.66
C LEU A 86 -3.30 11.01 12.60
N GLN A 87 -3.94 10.30 13.55
CA GLN A 87 -5.40 10.29 13.63
C GLN A 87 -5.89 11.75 13.57
N LYS A 88 -6.64 12.10 12.52
CA LYS A 88 -7.49 13.28 12.60
C LYS A 88 -8.41 12.98 13.76
N LYS A 89 -8.28 13.73 14.87
CA LYS A 89 -9.37 13.82 15.83
C LYS A 89 -10.61 14.11 15.01
N HIS A 90 -11.50 13.14 14.84
CA HIS A 90 -12.88 13.43 14.55
C HIS A 90 -13.38 14.15 15.79
N ASP A 91 -13.15 15.46 15.82
CA ASP A 91 -13.83 16.38 16.72
C ASP A 91 -15.28 16.41 16.23
N HIS A 92 -16.03 15.35 16.55
CA HIS A 92 -17.48 15.40 16.56
C HIS A 92 -17.86 16.22 17.78
N LYS A 93 -17.94 17.52 17.57
CA LYS A 93 -18.64 18.44 18.45
C LYS A 93 -20.15 18.27 18.29
#